data_AF-A0A9W6VYN3-F1
#
_entry.id   AF-A0A9W6VYN3-F1
#
_cell.length_a   1.000
_cell.length_b   1.000
_cell.length_c   1.000
_cell.angle_alpha   90.00
_cell.angle_beta   90.00
_cell.angle_gamma   90.00
#
_symmetry.space_group_name_H-M   'P 1'
#
loop_
_entity.id
_entity.type
_entity.pdbx_description
1 polymer ?
#
loop_
_entity_poly.entity_id
_entity_poly.type
_entity_poly.pdbx_seq_one_letter_code
_entity_poly.pdbx_strand_id
1 'polypeptide(L)' 'MSPGRLIVTHVGPFLTPRQAVARAAARFTGPVDYAAPGTTFPVGSAVTD' A
#
# COMPACT_ATOMS: atom_id res chain seq x y z
N MET A 1 -8.40 16.17 2.85
CA MET A 1 -7.14 15.53 3.28
C MET A 1 -6.94 14.28 2.44
N SER A 2 -5.79 14.15 1.78
CA SER A 2 -5.42 12.89 1.12
C SER A 2 -4.80 11.93 2.15
N PRO A 3 -5.06 10.62 2.08
CA PRO A 3 -4.43 9.67 2.99
C PRO A 3 -2.91 9.65 2.78
N GLY A 4 -2.15 9.36 3.83
CA GLY A 4 -0.68 9.35 3.78
C GLY A 4 -0.07 8.10 3.13
N ARG A 5 -0.85 7.00 2.99
CA ARG A 5 -0.45 5.74 2.36
C ARG A 5 -1.69 4.91 2.01
N LEU A 6 -1.60 4.13 0.94
CA LEU A 6 -2.58 3.11 0.56
C LEU A 6 -1.99 1.71 0.79
N ILE A 7 -2.71 0.86 1.53
CA ILE A 7 -2.35 -0.56 1.72
C ILE A 7 -3.32 -1.43 0.92
N VAL A 8 -2.79 -2.18 -0.04
CA VAL A 8 -3.55 -3.14 -0.85
C VAL A 8 -3.62 -4.48 -0.13
N THR A 9 -4.81 -5.07 -0.09
CA THR A 9 -5.07 -6.40 0.47
C THR A 9 -6.00 -7.19 -0.45
N HIS A 10 -6.23 -8.47 -0.15
CA HIS A 10 -7.15 -9.36 -0.88
C HIS A 10 -6.92 -9.35 -2.40
N VAL A 11 -5.70 -9.70 -2.81
CA VAL A 11 -5.35 -9.79 -4.23
C VAL A 11 -5.95 -11.07 -4.80
N GLY A 12 -6.81 -10.94 -5.82
CA GLY A 12 -7.45 -12.08 -6.48
C GLY A 12 -6.45 -12.99 -7.21
N PRO A 13 -6.83 -14.24 -7.51
CA PRO A 13 -5.91 -15.29 -7.97
C PRO A 13 -5.22 -15.02 -9.32
N PHE A 14 -5.75 -14.08 -10.11
CA PHE A 14 -5.21 -13.69 -11.41
C PHE A 14 -4.27 -12.47 -11.36
N LEU A 15 -3.93 -12.01 -10.15
CA LEU A 15 -2.99 -10.91 -9.94
C LEU A 15 -1.91 -11.34 -8.96
N THR A 16 -0.68 -10.93 -9.25
CA THR A 16 0.37 -10.91 -8.25
C THR A 16 0.22 -9.66 -7.36
N PRO A 17 0.70 -9.70 -6.11
CA PRO A 17 0.75 -8.51 -5.24
C PRO A 17 1.39 -7.30 -5.92
N ARG A 18 2.49 -7.53 -6.67
CA ARG A 18 3.19 -6.48 -7.42
C ARG A 18 2.31 -5.83 -8.49
N GLN A 19 1.52 -6.62 -9.22
CA GLN A 19 0.59 -6.08 -10.22
C GLN A 19 -0.54 -5.28 -9.56
N ALA A 20 -1.03 -5.72 -8.41
CA ALA A 20 -2.05 -4.98 -7.66
C ALA A 20 -1.52 -3.62 -7.18
N VAL A 21 -0.30 -3.59 -6.62
CA VAL A 21 0.39 -2.34 -6.25
C VAL A 21 0.57 -1.41 -7.46
N ALA A 22 1.05 -1.93 -8.59
CA ALA A 22 1.26 -1.12 -9.79
C ALA A 22 -0.05 -0.48 -10.31
N ARG A 23 -1.17 -1.23 -10.28
CA ARG A 23 -2.49 -0.72 -10.69
C ARG A 23 -3.02 0.37 -9.74
N ALA A 24 -2.75 0.23 -8.45
CA ALA A 24 -3.13 1.19 -7.42
C ALA A 24 -2.27 2.47 -7.51
N ALA A 25 -0.96 2.33 -7.71
CA ALA A 25 -0.03 3.44 -7.88
C ALA A 25 -0.32 4.29 -9.13
N ALA A 26 -0.93 3.71 -10.16
CA ALA A 26 -1.40 4.48 -11.32
C ALA A 26 -2.55 5.47 -11.02
N ARG A 27 -3.15 5.40 -9.81
CA ARG A 27 -4.31 6.23 -9.41
C ARG A 27 -4.06 7.01 -8.12
N PHE A 28 -3.31 6.43 -7.19
CA PHE A 28 -3.00 7.04 -5.91
C PHE A 28 -1.60 7.67 -5.97
N THR A 29 -1.54 8.99 -5.73
CA THR A 29 -0.30 9.78 -5.82
C THR A 29 0.61 9.67 -4.60
N GLY A 30 0.20 8.94 -3.55
CA GLY A 30 1.02 8.68 -2.37
C GLY A 30 1.63 7.26 -2.36
N PRO A 31 2.33 6.90 -1.27
CA PRO A 31 2.92 5.57 -1.09
C PRO A 31 1.86 4.46 -1.18
N VAL A 32 2.18 3.37 -1.88
CA VAL A 32 1.34 2.17 -1.99
C VAL A 32 2.14 0.94 -1.56
N ASP A 33 1.62 0.20 -0.58
CA ASP A 33 2.19 -1.07 -0.13
C ASP A 33 1.17 -2.21 -0.23
N TYR A 34 1.64 -3.45 -0.12
CA TYR A 34 0.80 -4.65 -0.05
C TYR A 34 0.87 -5.29 1.35
N ALA A 35 -0.28 -5.68 1.89
CA ALA A 35 -0.38 -6.42 3.14
C ALA A 35 -0.02 -7.91 2.93
N ALA A 36 1.28 -8.23 2.93
CA ALA A 36 1.70 -9.62 3.03
C ALA A 36 1.31 -10.21 4.40
N PRO A 37 0.98 -11.52 4.50
CA PRO A 37 0.61 -12.13 5.77
C PRO A 37 1.62 -11.84 6.88
N GLY A 38 1.14 -11.38 8.04
CA GLY A 38 1.97 -11.01 9.19
C GLY A 38 2.65 -9.63 9.11
N THR A 39 2.47 -8.89 8.02
CA THR A 39 3.02 -7.53 7.89
C THR A 39 2.31 -6.57 8.84
N THR A 40 3.08 -5.78 9.58
CA THR A 40 2.57 -4.68 10.41
C THR A 40 2.96 -3.35 9.79
N PHE A 41 2.02 -2.40 9.75
CA PHE A 41 2.27 -1.05 9.25
C PHE A 41 2.21 -0.05 10.41
N PRO A 42 3.27 0.72 10.66
CA PRO A 42 3.21 1.80 11.63
C PRO A 42 2.28 2.92 11.12
N VAL A 43 1.54 3.55 12.02
CA VAL A 43 0.65 4.67 11.72
C VAL A 43 1.21 5.95 12.36
N GLY A 44 1.31 7.02 11.58
CA GLY A 44 1.87 8.31 11.99
C GLY A 44 3.23 8.60 11.36
N SER A 45 3.67 9.85 11.47
CA SER A 45 5.01 10.28 11.04
C SER A 45 6.03 9.84 12.10
N ALA A 46 7.05 9.08 11.73
CA ALA A 46 8.34 9.31 12.36
C ALA A 46 8.80 10.68 11.85
N VAL A 47 8.49 11.74 12.60
CA VAL A 47 9.30 12.96 12.50
C VAL A 47 10.68 12.53 12.94
N THR A 48 11.59 12.37 11.99
CA THR A 48 13.02 12.40 12.26
C THR A 48 13.48 13.67 11.56
N ASP A 49 13.75 14.67 12.42
CA ASP A 49 14.45 15.95 12.20
C ASP A 49 14.44 16.53 10.77
#